data_AF-A0ABD5TUT1-F1
#
_entry.id   AF-A0ABD5TUT1-F1
#
_cell.length_a   1.000
_cell.length_b   1.000
_cell.length_c   1.000
_cell.angle_alpha   90.00
_cell.angle_beta   90.00
_cell.angle_gamma   90.00
#
_symmetry.space_group_name_H-M   'P 1'
#
loop_
_entity.id
_entity.type
_entity.pdbx_description
1 polymer ?
#
loop_
_entity_poly.entity_id
_entity_poly.type
_entity_poly.pdbx_seq_one_letter_code
_entity_poly.pdbx_strand_id
1 'polypeptide(L)' 'MELSPEEYGAYWGASLRVAAGILVMGFGYRLAAPLLSFSAPPAVGLGVMLVAGVVVAGSFLVVLGLSRAVRAAVSAELRR' A
#
# COMPACT_ATOMS: atom_id res chain seq x y z
N MET A 1 15.53 13.26 17.65
CA MET A 1 14.48 12.77 18.56
C MET A 1 14.88 11.37 18.95
N GLU A 2 15.14 11.13 20.23
CA GLU A 2 15.24 9.75 20.73
C GLU A 2 13.80 9.26 20.88
N LEU A 3 13.37 8.40 19.96
CA LEU A 3 12.03 7.80 20.00
C LEU A 3 11.99 6.75 21.11
N SER A 4 10.90 6.70 21.86
CA SER A 4 10.69 5.61 22.81
C SER A 4 10.53 4.27 22.05
N PRO A 5 10.80 3.11 22.69
CA PRO A 5 10.61 1.80 22.06
C PRO A 5 9.19 1.59 21.52
N GLU A 6 8.18 2.15 22.19
CA GLU A 6 6.77 2.07 21.79
C GLU A 6 6.51 2.88 20.52
N GLU A 7 7.07 4.09 20.43
CA GLU A 7 6.96 4.94 19.25
C GLU A 7 7.64 4.30 18.05
N TYR A 8 8.81 3.69 18.26
CA TYR A 8 9.51 2.94 17.23
C TYR A 8 8.67 1.76 16.72
N GLY A 9 8.02 1.02 17.62
CA GLY A 9 7.09 -0.06 17.25
C GLY A 9 5.89 0.43 16.43
N ALA A 10 5.35 1.61 16.76
CA ALA A 10 4.26 2.22 16.01
C ALA A 10 4.66 2.58 14.57
N TYR A 11 5.85 3.18 14.39
CA TYR A 11 6.40 3.45 13.06
C TYR A 11 6.66 2.17 12.28
N TRP A 12 7.23 1.16 12.91
CA TRP A 12 7.48 -0.13 12.27
C TRP A 12 6.19 -0.75 11.73
N GLY A 13 5.14 -0.79 12.55
CA GLY A 13 3.82 -1.28 12.15
C GLY A 13 3.18 -0.47 11.03
N ALA A 14 3.44 0.84 10.96
CA ALA A 14 2.99 1.69 9.87
C ALA A 14 3.76 1.39 8.56
N SER A 15 5.08 1.25 8.62
CA SER A 15 5.93 0.90 7.48
C SER A 15 5.58 -0.46 6.89
N LEU A 16 5.26 -1.46 7.72
CA LEU A 16 4.80 -2.77 7.24
C LEU A 16 3.50 -2.68 6.42
N ARG A 17 2.60 -1.76 6.77
CA ARG A 17 1.35 -1.56 6.00
C ARG A 17 1.61 -0.89 4.67
N VAL A 18 2.53 0.08 4.64
CA VAL A 18 3.01 0.69 3.38
C VAL A 18 3.63 -0.37 2.49
N ALA A 19 4.55 -1.17 3.03
CA ALA A 19 5.19 -2.26 2.31
C ALA A 19 4.16 -3.27 1.77
N ALA A 20 3.18 -3.67 2.58
CA ALA A 20 2.09 -4.55 2.14
C ALA A 20 1.32 -3.96 0.96
N GLY A 21 0.98 -2.66 0.98
CA GLY A 21 0.31 -2.00 -0.13
C GLY A 21 1.13 -2.01 -1.42
N ILE A 22 2.45 -1.75 -1.32
CA ILE A 22 3.37 -1.81 -2.46
C ILE A 22 3.45 -3.23 -3.03
N LEU A 23 3.56 -4.24 -2.16
CA LEU A 23 3.62 -5.64 -2.58
C LEU A 23 2.32 -6.09 -3.25
N VAL A 24 1.16 -5.69 -2.73
CA VAL A 24 -0.15 -5.95 -3.36
C VAL A 24 -0.19 -5.36 -4.77
N MET A 25 0.29 -4.13 -4.96
CA MET A 25 0.36 -3.53 -6.29
C MET A 25 1.29 -4.30 -7.23
N GLY A 26 2.51 -4.60 -6.77
CA GLY A 26 3.52 -5.29 -7.59
C GLY A 26 3.09 -6.70 -8.00
N PHE A 27 2.60 -7.50 -7.05
CA PHE A 27 2.15 -8.86 -7.33
C PHE A 27 0.82 -8.89 -8.08
N GLY A 28 -0.12 -8.02 -7.72
CA GLY A 28 -1.42 -7.94 -8.41
C GLY A 28 -1.26 -7.50 -9.87
N TYR A 29 -0.38 -6.53 -10.15
CA TYR A 29 -0.06 -6.15 -11.53
C TYR A 29 0.56 -7.33 -12.29
N ARG A 30 1.55 -8.02 -11.72
CA ARG A 30 2.17 -9.19 -12.37
C ARG A 30 1.16 -10.29 -12.68
N LEU A 31 0.17 -10.49 -11.81
CA LEU A 31 -0.87 -11.48 -11.99
C LEU A 31 -1.89 -11.08 -13.08
N ALA A 32 -2.20 -9.79 -13.20
CA ALA A 32 -3.10 -9.26 -14.22
C ALA A 32 -2.42 -9.02 -15.59
N ALA A 33 -1.10 -8.82 -15.62
CA ALA A 33 -0.35 -8.46 -16.82
C ALA A 33 -0.55 -9.41 -18.03
N PRO A 34 -0.62 -10.75 -17.86
CA PRO A 34 -0.87 -11.65 -18.99
C PRO A 34 -2.19 -11.36 -19.71
N LEU A 35 -3.22 -10.91 -18.98
CA LEU A 35 -4.54 -10.59 -19.55
C LEU A 35 -4.47 -9.42 -20.54
N LEU A 36 -3.50 -8.53 -20.38
CA LEU A 36 -3.27 -7.38 -21.25
C LEU A 36 -2.55 -7.75 -22.56
N SER A 37 -2.00 -8.97 -22.65
CA SER A 37 -1.28 -9.44 -23.84
C SER A 37 -2.16 -10.18 -24.85
N PHE A 38 -3.41 -10.50 -24.49
CA PHE A 38 -4.35 -11.14 -25.41
C PHE A 38 -4.89 -10.15 -26.45
N SER A 39 -5.17 -10.65 -27.65
CA SER A 39 -5.85 -9.89 -28.72
C SER A 39 -7.36 -9.77 -28.52
N ALA A 40 -7.95 -10.61 -27.66
CA ALA A 40 -9.38 -10.63 -27.39
C ALA A 40 -9.79 -9.44 -26.48
N PRO A 41 -10.69 -8.54 -26.93
CA PRO A 41 -11.09 -7.37 -26.14
C PRO A 41 -11.64 -7.68 -24.73
N PRO A 42 -12.42 -8.75 -24.50
CA PRO A 42 -12.89 -9.08 -23.16
C PRO A 42 -11.76 -9.42 -22.17
N ALA A 43 -10.71 -10.10 -22.63
CA ALA A 43 -9.56 -10.46 -21.81
C ALA A 43 -8.77 -9.21 -21.38
N VAL A 44 -8.53 -8.29 -22.33
CA VAL A 44 -7.90 -7.00 -22.06
C VAL A 44 -8.74 -6.17 -21.08
N GLY A 45 -10.06 -6.11 -21.29
CA GLY A 45 -10.98 -5.41 -20.39
C GLY A 45 -10.93 -5.93 -18.96
N LEU A 46 -10.92 -7.25 -18.78
CA LEU A 46 -10.74 -7.88 -17.46
C LEU A 46 -9.37 -7.53 -16.85
N GLY A 47 -8.31 -7.58 -17.64
CA GLY A 47 -6.96 -7.21 -17.21
C GLY A 47 -6.89 -5.77 -16.70
N VAL A 48 -7.46 -4.82 -17.44
CA VAL A 48 -7.52 -3.41 -17.04
C VAL A 48 -8.31 -3.23 -15.74
N MET A 49 -9.48 -3.87 -15.63
CA MET A 49 -10.30 -3.81 -14.42
C MET A 49 -9.54 -4.35 -13.19
N LEU A 50 -8.84 -5.48 -13.33
CA LEU A 50 -8.05 -6.07 -12.24
C LEU A 50 -6.87 -5.18 -11.84
N VAL A 51 -6.15 -4.61 -12.81
CA VAL A 51 -5.07 -3.66 -12.52
C VAL A 51 -5.60 -2.44 -11.78
N ALA A 52 -6.71 -1.86 -12.23
CA ALA A 52 -7.34 -0.73 -11.56
C ALA A 52 -7.74 -1.08 -10.11
N GLY A 53 -8.38 -2.23 -9.89
CA GLY A 53 -8.74 -2.70 -8.56
C GLY A 53 -7.52 -2.90 -7.64
N VAL A 54 -6.45 -3.49 -8.16
CA VAL A 54 -5.19 -3.68 -7.43
C VAL A 54 -4.54 -2.34 -7.06
N VAL A 55 -4.52 -1.37 -7.97
CA VAL A 55 -4.00 -0.02 -7.71
C VAL A 55 -4.80 0.67 -6.61
N VAL A 56 -6.14 0.59 -6.66
CA VAL A 56 -7.02 1.17 -5.63
C VAL A 56 -6.76 0.52 -4.26
N ALA A 57 -6.77 -0.82 -4.20
CA ALA A 57 -6.57 -1.56 -2.96
C ALA A 57 -5.17 -1.31 -2.36
N GLY A 58 -4.13 -1.34 -3.18
CA GLY A 58 -2.76 -1.08 -2.75
C GLY A 58 -2.53 0.35 -2.28
N SER A 59 -3.08 1.33 -3.01
CA SER A 59 -3.03 2.75 -2.61
C SER A 59 -3.71 2.98 -1.26
N PHE A 60 -4.87 2.35 -1.04
CA PHE A 60 -5.57 2.42 0.25
C PHE A 60 -4.70 1.89 1.41
N LEU A 61 -4.03 0.75 1.23
CA LEU A 61 -3.12 0.21 2.24
C LEU A 61 -1.92 1.12 2.51
N VAL A 62 -1.34 1.72 1.46
CA VAL A 62 -0.26 2.71 1.59
C VAL A 62 -0.71 3.92 2.40
N VAL A 63 -1.87 4.51 2.08
CA VAL A 63 -2.42 5.66 2.79
C VAL A 63 -2.77 5.31 4.24
N LEU A 64 -3.26 4.09 4.52
CA LEU A 64 -3.49 3.61 5.87
C LEU A 64 -2.20 3.44 6.69
N GLY A 65 -1.11 3.01 6.05
CA GLY A 65 0.21 2.98 6.68
C GLY A 65 0.71 4.39 6.96
N LEU A 66 0.67 5.27 5.96
CA LEU A 66 1.12 6.65 6.04
C LEU A 66 0.38 7.45 7.12
N SER A 67 -0.96 7.37 7.15
CA SER A 67 -1.77 8.05 8.17
C SER A 67 -1.44 7.61 9.59
N ARG A 68 -1.10 6.33 9.80
CA ARG A 68 -0.63 5.83 11.10
C ARG A 68 0.75 6.37 11.45
N ALA A 69 1.67 6.42 10.49
CA ALA A 69 2.99 7.02 10.69
C ALA A 69 2.88 8.51 11.06
N VAL A 70 2.05 9.27 10.33
CA VAL A 70 1.79 10.69 10.62
C VAL A 70 1.16 10.86 12.01
N ARG A 71 0.19 10.03 12.37
CA ARG A 71 -0.42 10.07 13.70
C ARG A 71 0.61 9.77 14.79
N ALA A 72 1.50 8.81 14.58
CA ALA A 72 2.59 8.50 15.52
C ALA A 72 3.53 9.70 15.67
N ALA A 73 3.92 10.33 14.55
CA ALA A 73 4.77 11.52 14.54
C ALA A 73 4.16 12.69 15.31
N VAL A 74 2.91 13.03 15.00
CA VAL A 74 2.20 14.12 15.68
C VAL A 74 2.02 13.82 17.17
N SER A 75 1.74 12.56 17.52
CA SER A 75 1.56 12.16 18.93
C SER A 75 2.87 12.21 19.73
N ALA A 76 4.02 11.99 19.08
CA ALA A 76 5.33 12.16 19.71
C ALA A 76 5.65 13.65 19.89
N GLU A 77 5.38 14.47 18.87
CA GLU A 77 5.65 15.91 18.91
C GLU A 77 4.82 16.63 20.00
N LEU A 78 3.54 16.30 20.16
CA LEU A 78 2.67 16.93 21.16
C LEU A 78 3.01 16.56 22.61
N ARG A 79 3.82 15.53 22.85
CA ARG A 79 4.27 15.14 24.20
C ARG A 79 5.59 15.77 24.61
N ARG A 80 6.24 16.48 23.68
CA ARG A 80 7.52 17.14 23.89
C ARG A 80 7.32 18.55 24.43
#